data_AF-A0A0D0VRU6-F1
#
_entry.id   AF-A0A0D0VRU6-F1
#
_cell.length_a   1.000
_cell.length_b   1.000
_cell.length_c   1.000
_cell.angle_alpha   90.00
_cell.angle_beta   90.00
_cell.angle_gamma   90.00
#
_symmetry.space_group_name_H-M   'P 1'
#
loop_
_entity.id
_entity.type
_entity.pdbx_description
1 polymer ?
#
loop_
_entity_poly.entity_id
_entity_poly.type
_entity_poly.pdbx_seq_one_letter_code
_entity_poly.pdbx_strand_id
1 'polypeptide(L)'
;MTSFFSVLFFLLISPFVFANTLQYKLHHRFVPLQASAKSSSSFSPLGHLIVSSAEDGSSFNPQIIPLSTTSQVESRKAGDRTGWYQVALQVKEGESDDDRDWLIATTRASYLAGPLLIKLHMEGTQLVSLSVHPLTSQSYDDTLSTVSLPQDISIFQLAVMNSQKTRPLVLSQFNSRKQ
;
A
#
# COMPACT_ATOMS: atom_id res chain seq x y z
N MET A 1 -35.08 -58.90 -23.88
CA MET A 1 -35.16 -58.22 -22.57
C MET A 1 -33.78 -57.67 -22.25
N THR A 2 -33.72 -56.39 -21.86
CA THR A 2 -32.64 -55.66 -21.14
C THR A 2 -31.27 -55.57 -21.83
N SER A 3 -30.50 -54.49 -21.80
CA SER A 3 -30.51 -53.31 -20.92
C SER A 3 -29.80 -52.14 -21.61
N PHE A 4 -30.33 -50.95 -21.40
CA PHE A 4 -29.65 -49.69 -21.70
C PHE A 4 -28.53 -49.48 -20.67
N PHE A 5 -27.31 -49.20 -21.12
CA PHE A 5 -26.27 -48.59 -20.29
C PHE A 5 -25.95 -47.21 -20.88
N SER A 6 -26.78 -46.23 -20.49
CA SER A 6 -26.43 -44.82 -20.64
C SER A 6 -25.54 -44.44 -19.46
N VAL A 7 -24.24 -44.35 -19.70
CA VAL A 7 -23.28 -43.87 -18.70
C VAL A 7 -23.42 -42.35 -18.64
N LEU A 8 -24.18 -41.88 -17.66
CA LEU A 8 -24.35 -40.47 -17.34
C LEU A 8 -23.06 -39.95 -16.70
N PHE A 9 -22.20 -39.36 -17.53
CA PHE A 9 -20.98 -38.67 -17.09
C PHE A 9 -21.39 -37.34 -16.42
N PHE A 10 -21.64 -37.37 -15.10
CA PHE A 10 -21.75 -36.13 -14.32
C PHE A 10 -20.36 -35.49 -14.23
N LEU A 11 -20.08 -34.54 -15.14
CA LEU A 11 -19.00 -33.58 -14.97
C LEU A 11 -19.33 -32.72 -13.74
N LEU A 12 -18.70 -33.04 -12.61
CA LEU A 12 -18.59 -32.13 -11.46
C LEU A 12 -17.79 -30.90 -11.92
N ILE A 13 -18.48 -29.92 -12.49
CA ILE A 13 -17.94 -28.58 -12.62
C ILE A 13 -17.97 -28.00 -11.21
N SER A 14 -16.92 -28.24 -10.43
CA SER A 14 -16.73 -27.50 -9.20
C SER A 14 -16.55 -26.03 -9.59
N PRO A 15 -17.36 -25.09 -9.07
CA PRO A 15 -17.00 -23.69 -9.19
C PRO A 15 -15.67 -23.51 -8.48
N PHE A 16 -14.59 -23.35 -9.25
CA PHE A 16 -13.35 -22.81 -8.72
C PHE A 16 -13.66 -21.38 -8.30
N VAL A 17 -13.96 -21.19 -7.03
CA VAL A 17 -14.09 -19.87 -6.42
C VAL A 17 -12.68 -19.31 -6.33
N PHE A 18 -12.29 -18.50 -7.32
CA PHE A 18 -10.98 -17.84 -7.33
C PHE A 18 -11.04 -16.68 -6.34
N ALA A 19 -10.55 -16.90 -5.12
CA ALA A 19 -10.24 -15.78 -4.23
C ALA A 19 -9.13 -14.94 -4.88
N ASN A 20 -9.48 -13.74 -5.36
CA ASN A 20 -8.51 -12.80 -5.94
C ASN A 20 -7.59 -12.29 -4.82
N THR A 21 -6.42 -12.93 -4.71
CA THR A 21 -5.36 -12.57 -3.77
C THR A 21 -4.27 -11.85 -4.55
N LEU A 22 -4.05 -10.57 -4.22
CA LEU A 22 -3.02 -9.74 -4.84
C LEU A 22 -1.88 -9.56 -3.84
N GLN A 23 -0.66 -9.82 -4.29
CA GLN A 23 0.55 -9.60 -3.49
C GLN A 23 1.34 -8.43 -4.07
N TYR A 24 1.74 -7.51 -3.19
CA TYR A 24 2.49 -6.31 -3.52
C TYR A 24 3.80 -6.25 -2.74
N LYS A 25 4.86 -5.73 -3.36
CA LYS A 25 6.16 -5.52 -2.69
C LYS A 25 6.20 -4.10 -2.13
N LEU A 26 6.47 -3.98 -0.83
CA LEU A 26 6.59 -2.70 -0.13
C LEU A 26 8.07 -2.31 -0.02
N HIS A 27 8.36 -1.09 -0.42
CA HIS A 27 9.67 -0.48 -0.38
C HIS A 27 9.62 0.87 0.32
N HIS A 28 10.78 1.38 0.73
CA HIS A 28 10.86 2.68 1.39
C HIS A 28 12.22 3.38 1.24
N ARG A 29 12.27 4.70 1.51
CA ARG A 29 13.52 5.47 1.49
C ARG A 29 13.50 6.85 2.20
N PHE A 30 14.72 7.24 2.59
CA PHE A 30 15.31 8.60 2.55
C PHE A 30 15.03 9.48 1.32
N VAL A 31 14.34 10.61 1.45
CA VAL A 31 14.47 11.73 0.51
C VAL A 31 15.02 12.97 1.23
N PRO A 32 16.29 13.36 0.96
CA PRO A 32 16.90 14.53 1.59
C PRO A 32 16.28 15.84 1.09
N LEU A 33 16.22 16.86 1.96
CA LEU A 33 15.72 18.20 1.65
C LEU A 33 16.59 18.94 0.63
N GLN A 34 17.90 18.78 0.74
CA GLN A 34 18.86 19.34 -0.20
C GLN A 34 19.25 18.23 -1.18
N ALA A 35 18.45 18.10 -2.24
CA ALA A 35 18.83 17.31 -3.38
C ALA A 35 20.02 17.99 -4.07
N SER A 36 21.24 17.70 -3.64
CA SER A 36 22.37 17.77 -4.56
C SER A 36 21.99 16.86 -5.74
N ALA A 37 22.10 17.36 -6.97
CA ALA A 37 21.57 16.77 -8.20
C ALA A 37 22.09 15.35 -8.55
N LYS A 38 22.76 14.67 -7.63
CA LYS A 38 23.11 13.26 -7.68
C LYS A 38 22.19 12.45 -6.78
N SER A 39 21.20 11.83 -7.42
CA SER A 39 20.41 10.65 -7.00
C SER A 39 19.69 10.74 -5.65
N SER A 40 18.34 10.71 -5.70
CA SER A 40 17.56 10.25 -4.56
C SER A 40 18.02 8.85 -4.15
N SER A 41 17.98 8.53 -2.86
CA SER A 41 18.42 7.20 -2.41
C SER A 41 17.54 6.11 -3.04
N SER A 42 18.15 4.98 -3.39
CA SER A 42 17.40 3.84 -3.94
C SER A 42 16.42 3.30 -2.91
N PHE A 43 15.28 2.81 -3.38
CA PHE A 43 14.29 2.14 -2.54
C PHE A 43 14.87 0.89 -1.89
N SER A 44 14.75 0.79 -0.58
CA SER A 44 15.09 -0.43 0.17
C SER A 44 13.83 -1.30 0.29
N PRO A 45 13.93 -2.64 0.17
CA PRO A 45 12.79 -3.52 0.39
C PRO A 45 12.44 -3.52 1.87
N LEU A 46 11.14 -3.57 2.17
CA LEU A 46 10.63 -3.52 3.54
C LEU A 46 9.73 -4.71 3.89
N GLY A 47 8.96 -5.22 2.94
CA GLY A 47 8.05 -6.34 3.17
C GLY A 47 7.14 -6.61 1.98
N HIS A 48 6.19 -7.52 2.19
CA HIS A 48 5.12 -7.79 1.25
C HIS A 48 3.77 -7.49 1.89
N LEU A 49 2.82 -7.15 1.03
CA LEU A 49 1.46 -6.82 1.41
C LEU A 49 0.52 -7.68 0.57
N ILE A 50 -0.27 -8.50 1.23
CA ILE A 50 -1.28 -9.34 0.58
C ILE A 50 -2.65 -8.71 0.80
N VAL A 51 -3.37 -8.44 -0.29
CA VAL A 51 -4.76 -8.01 -0.24
C VAL A 51 -5.61 -9.12 -0.84
N SER A 52 -6.42 -9.76 -0.01
CA SER A 52 -7.40 -10.74 -0.46
C SER A 52 -8.78 -10.09 -0.53
N SER A 53 -9.41 -10.16 -1.71
CA SER A 53 -10.84 -9.91 -1.85
C SER A 53 -11.58 -11.23 -1.68
N ALA A 54 -12.57 -11.25 -0.81
CA ALA A 54 -13.58 -12.30 -0.88
C ALA A 54 -14.63 -11.90 -1.93
N GLU A 55 -15.08 -12.86 -2.75
CA GLU A 55 -16.08 -12.63 -3.79
C GLU A 55 -17.49 -12.35 -3.22
N ASP A 56 -17.69 -12.60 -1.92
CA ASP A 56 -18.95 -12.37 -1.21
C ASP A 56 -19.22 -10.89 -0.85
N GLY A 57 -18.32 -9.98 -1.26
CA GLY A 57 -18.42 -8.55 -0.95
C GLY A 57 -17.99 -8.20 0.48
N SER A 58 -17.37 -9.12 1.21
CA SER A 58 -16.79 -8.82 2.52
C SER A 58 -15.55 -7.92 2.39
N SER A 59 -15.22 -7.25 3.51
CA SER A 59 -14.14 -6.27 3.56
C SER A 59 -12.78 -6.90 3.23
N PHE A 60 -11.96 -6.19 2.45
CA PHE A 60 -10.55 -6.55 2.24
C PHE A 60 -9.85 -6.77 3.58
N ASN A 61 -9.19 -7.93 3.70
CA ASN A 61 -8.35 -8.24 4.85
C ASN A 61 -6.89 -8.20 4.42
N PRO A 62 -6.21 -7.05 4.57
CA PRO A 62 -4.85 -6.95 4.12
C PRO A 62 -3.90 -7.55 5.16
N GLN A 63 -2.95 -8.36 4.71
CA GLN A 63 -1.94 -9.00 5.55
C GLN A 63 -0.56 -8.49 5.22
N ILE A 64 0.26 -8.35 6.26
CA ILE A 64 1.64 -7.92 6.16
C ILE A 64 2.54 -9.14 6.32
N ILE A 65 3.46 -9.33 5.38
CA ILE A 65 4.49 -10.37 5.47
C ILE A 65 5.85 -9.66 5.56
N PRO A 66 6.57 -9.76 6.69
CA PRO A 66 7.92 -9.21 6.80
C PRO A 66 8.88 -9.96 5.88
N LEU A 67 9.97 -9.30 5.48
CA LEU A 67 11.06 -9.99 4.78
C LEU A 67 11.66 -11.05 5.72
N SER A 68 11.73 -12.31 5.28
CA SER A 68 12.40 -13.38 6.03
C SER A 68 13.86 -12.99 6.28
N THR A 69 14.16 -12.56 7.51
CA THR A 69 15.48 -12.05 7.91
C THR A 69 16.46 -13.21 8.10
N THR A 70 17.07 -13.66 6.99
CA THR A 70 18.36 -14.39 7.04
C THR A 70 19.51 -13.58 6.43
N SER A 71 19.25 -12.39 5.89
CA SER A 71 20.29 -11.46 5.46
C SER A 71 20.62 -10.50 6.60
N GLN A 72 21.92 -10.38 6.88
CA GLN A 72 22.47 -9.48 7.87
C GLN A 72 21.88 -8.07 7.73
N VAL A 73 21.47 -7.55 8.89
CA VAL A 73 21.00 -6.18 9.08
C VAL A 73 22.06 -5.21 8.57
N GLU A 74 21.91 -4.76 7.32
CA GLU A 74 22.69 -3.65 6.79
C GLU A 74 22.43 -2.43 7.69
N SER A 75 23.50 -1.70 8.03
CA SER A 75 23.53 -0.69 9.10
C SER A 75 22.28 0.20 9.09
N ARG A 76 21.70 0.48 10.28
CA ARG A 76 20.62 1.46 10.45
C ARG A 76 20.96 2.76 9.70
N LYS A 77 20.34 2.98 8.55
CA LYS A 77 20.47 4.22 7.81
C LYS A 77 19.71 5.29 8.59
N ALA A 78 20.45 6.18 9.25
CA ALA A 78 19.90 7.35 9.91
C ALA A 78 19.70 8.46 8.86
N GLY A 79 18.51 9.03 8.83
CA GLY A 79 18.15 10.17 7.99
C GLY A 79 17.95 11.43 8.81
N ASP A 80 18.06 12.56 8.13
CA ASP A 80 17.71 13.87 8.69
C ASP A 80 16.20 13.91 9.00
N ARG A 81 15.86 14.26 10.24
CA ARG A 81 14.48 14.35 10.73
C ARG A 81 13.64 15.37 9.96
N THR A 82 14.27 16.41 9.44
CA THR A 82 13.60 17.48 8.68
C THR A 82 13.23 17.05 7.26
N GLY A 83 13.85 15.97 6.78
CA GLY A 83 13.66 15.40 5.45
C GLY A 83 12.30 14.75 5.20
N TRP A 84 12.22 14.08 4.06
CA TRP A 84 11.05 13.36 3.63
C TRP A 84 11.30 11.85 3.68
N TYR A 85 10.25 11.11 3.99
CA TYR A 85 10.22 9.66 3.96
C TYR A 85 9.21 9.21 2.93
N GLN A 86 9.62 8.29 2.05
CA GLN A 86 8.76 7.72 1.03
C GLN A 86 8.52 6.24 1.29
N VAL A 87 7.28 5.84 1.13
CA VAL A 87 6.84 4.45 1.07
C VAL A 87 6.32 4.22 -0.34
N ALA A 88 6.76 3.13 -0.95
CA ALA A 88 6.34 2.77 -2.28
C ALA A 88 5.87 1.32 -2.38
N LEU A 89 4.86 1.10 -3.20
CA LEU A 89 4.26 -0.20 -3.43
C LEU A 89 4.35 -0.53 -4.92
N GLN A 90 4.98 -1.65 -5.25
CA GLN A 90 5.10 -2.11 -6.62
C GLN A 90 3.80 -2.84 -7.02
N VAL A 91 3.08 -2.31 -8.01
CA VAL A 91 1.72 -2.77 -8.41
C VAL A 91 1.78 -3.86 -9.50
N LYS A 92 2.83 -3.87 -10.32
CA LYS A 92 3.06 -4.91 -11.32
C LYS A 92 4.32 -5.68 -11.03
N GLU A 93 4.24 -6.99 -11.19
CA GLU A 93 5.40 -7.86 -11.09
C GLU A 93 6.16 -7.82 -12.42
N GLY A 94 7.23 -7.02 -12.45
CA GLY A 94 8.13 -6.89 -13.59
C GLY A 94 9.46 -6.27 -13.17
N GLU A 95 10.53 -6.57 -13.91
CA GLU A 95 11.88 -6.00 -13.69
C GLU A 95 12.02 -4.55 -14.20
N SER A 96 10.90 -3.92 -14.60
CA SER A 96 10.86 -2.56 -15.10
C SER A 96 10.91 -1.57 -13.94
N ASP A 97 12.00 -0.80 -13.87
CA ASP A 97 12.15 0.37 -12.98
C ASP A 97 11.37 1.59 -13.53
N ASP A 98 10.21 1.35 -14.16
CA ASP A 98 9.34 2.42 -14.63
C ASP A 98 8.53 2.93 -13.43
N ASP A 99 8.70 4.22 -13.10
CA ASP A 99 7.97 4.92 -12.03
C ASP A 99 6.44 4.73 -12.14
N ARG A 100 5.92 4.38 -13.33
CA ARG A 100 4.50 4.09 -13.56
C ARG A 100 3.97 2.82 -12.92
N ASP A 101 4.84 1.91 -12.50
CA ASP A 101 4.45 0.66 -11.85
C ASP A 101 4.48 0.76 -10.31
N TRP A 102 4.76 1.95 -9.77
CA TRP A 102 4.92 2.21 -8.34
C TRP A 102 3.85 3.19 -7.85
N LEU A 103 3.15 2.83 -6.79
CA LEU A 103 2.38 3.79 -6.00
C LEU A 103 3.28 4.33 -4.90
N ILE A 104 3.47 5.64 -4.82
CA ILE A 104 4.38 6.28 -3.86
C ILE A 104 3.58 7.23 -2.98
N ALA A 105 3.72 7.09 -1.65
CA ALA A 105 3.31 8.11 -0.70
C ALA A 105 4.51 8.71 0.01
N THR A 106 4.44 10.00 0.27
CA THR A 106 5.49 10.76 0.95
C THR A 106 4.94 11.32 2.26
N THR A 107 5.76 11.30 3.31
CA THR A 107 5.46 11.94 4.58
C THR A 107 6.74 12.50 5.22
N ARG A 108 6.60 13.21 6.33
CA ARG A 108 7.77 13.75 7.04
C ARG A 108 8.57 12.63 7.68
N ALA A 109 9.90 12.69 7.54
CA ALA A 109 10.80 11.72 8.16
C ALA A 109 10.65 11.69 9.69
N SER A 110 10.35 12.85 10.30
CA SER A 110 10.07 12.98 11.73
C SER A 110 8.98 12.05 12.26
N TYR A 111 8.02 11.65 11.43
CA TYR A 111 6.94 10.75 11.84
C TYR A 111 7.38 9.30 12.02
N LEU A 112 8.56 8.90 11.54
CA LEU A 112 9.14 7.58 11.82
C LEU A 112 9.53 7.36 13.29
N ALA A 113 9.51 8.41 14.10
CA ALA A 113 9.74 8.28 15.53
C ALA A 113 8.59 7.53 16.25
N GLY A 114 7.42 7.40 15.62
CA GLY A 114 6.28 6.64 16.12
C GLY A 114 5.70 5.66 15.09
N PRO A 115 4.64 4.92 15.45
CA PRO A 115 3.96 4.02 14.53
C PRO A 115 3.28 4.81 13.39
N LEU A 116 3.26 4.21 12.20
CA LEU A 116 2.67 4.78 11.00
C LEU A 116 1.45 3.97 10.53
N LEU A 117 0.49 4.63 9.89
CA LEU A 117 -0.66 4.04 9.24
C LEU A 117 -0.49 4.15 7.73
N ILE A 118 -0.46 3.01 7.03
CA ILE A 118 -0.63 2.97 5.59
C ILE A 118 -2.12 2.76 5.31
N LYS A 119 -2.71 3.65 4.50
CA LYS A 119 -4.07 3.48 3.98
C LYS A 119 -3.98 3.12 2.51
N LEU A 120 -4.54 1.97 2.15
CA LEU A 120 -4.70 1.50 0.79
C LEU A 120 -6.05 1.94 0.28
N HIS A 121 -6.07 2.68 -0.83
CA HIS A 121 -7.31 3.13 -1.44
C HIS A 121 -7.66 2.19 -2.60
N MET A 122 -8.78 1.50 -2.45
CA MET A 122 -9.25 0.50 -3.40
C MET A 122 -10.45 1.04 -4.19
N GLU A 123 -10.50 0.77 -5.49
CA GLU A 123 -11.67 0.94 -6.34
C GLU A 123 -12.12 -0.44 -6.83
N GLY A 124 -13.23 -0.94 -6.28
CA GLY A 124 -13.58 -2.36 -6.43
C GLY A 124 -12.46 -3.23 -5.85
N THR A 125 -11.92 -4.15 -6.67
CA THR A 125 -10.79 -5.03 -6.31
C THR A 125 -9.42 -4.46 -6.66
N GLN A 126 -9.36 -3.28 -7.26
CA GLN A 126 -8.12 -2.69 -7.74
C GLN A 126 -7.57 -1.68 -6.73
N LEU A 127 -6.27 -1.81 -6.41
CA LEU A 127 -5.56 -0.77 -5.68
C LEU A 127 -5.27 0.42 -6.60
N VAL A 128 -5.74 1.61 -6.22
CA VAL A 128 -5.60 2.84 -7.03
C VAL A 128 -4.67 3.86 -6.41
N SER A 129 -4.52 3.90 -5.09
CA SER A 129 -3.54 4.78 -4.44
C SER A 129 -3.18 4.32 -3.04
N LEU A 130 -2.11 4.91 -2.48
CA LEU A 130 -1.69 4.68 -1.09
C LEU A 130 -1.45 6.03 -0.40
N SER A 131 -1.66 6.07 0.92
CA SER A 131 -1.29 7.23 1.73
C SER A 131 -0.68 6.77 3.05
N VAL A 132 0.23 7.56 3.62
CA VAL A 132 0.93 7.23 4.86
C VAL A 132 0.83 8.38 5.86
N HIS A 133 0.43 8.03 7.09
CA HIS A 133 0.11 8.99 8.14
C HIS A 133 0.73 8.56 9.46
N PRO A 134 1.10 9.49 10.35
CA PRO A 134 1.40 9.13 11.73
C PRO A 134 0.14 8.59 12.41
N LEU A 135 0.25 7.51 13.19
CA LEU A 135 -0.88 6.97 13.94
C LEU A 135 -1.30 7.89 15.09
N THR A 136 -0.32 8.58 15.66
CA THR A 136 -0.48 9.47 16.79
C THR A 136 -0.11 10.89 16.35
N SER A 137 -0.97 11.86 16.63
CA SER A 137 -0.68 13.28 16.39
C SER A 137 0.35 13.87 17.38
N GLN A 138 0.98 13.03 18.22
CA GLN A 138 2.01 13.49 19.14
C GLN A 138 3.20 14.03 18.35
N SER A 139 3.47 15.32 18.55
CA SER A 139 4.73 15.93 18.16
C SER A 139 5.84 15.22 18.94
N TYR A 140 6.56 14.34 18.27
CA TYR A 140 7.64 13.59 18.90
C TYR A 140 8.78 14.54 19.29
N ASP A 141 9.34 14.30 20.47
CA ASP A 141 10.30 15.15 21.16
C ASP A 141 11.42 15.66 20.23
N ASP A 142 11.66 16.96 20.26
CA ASP A 142 12.48 17.72 19.28
C ASP A 142 13.99 17.60 19.57
N THR A 143 14.37 16.72 20.48
CA THR A 143 15.75 16.56 20.97
C THR A 143 16.63 15.73 20.02
N LEU A 144 16.02 14.94 19.12
CA LEU A 144 16.75 14.10 18.16
C LEU A 144 16.89 14.81 16.80
N SER A 145 18.13 14.96 16.34
CA SER A 145 18.43 15.51 15.01
C SER A 145 18.25 14.50 13.87
N THR A 146 18.17 13.20 14.19
CA THR A 146 18.11 12.11 13.20
C THR A 146 17.05 11.07 13.54
N VAL A 147 16.56 10.38 12.52
CA VAL A 147 15.58 9.29 12.61
C VAL A 147 16.08 8.07 11.83
N SER A 148 15.83 6.86 12.32
CA SER A 148 16.28 5.62 11.66
C SER A 148 15.25 5.13 10.65
N LEU A 149 15.71 4.58 9.52
CA LEU A 149 14.85 3.80 8.63
C LEU A 149 14.34 2.54 9.35
N PRO A 150 13.05 2.22 9.25
CA PRO A 150 12.49 1.01 9.82
C PRO A 150 13.04 -0.21 9.08
N GLN A 151 13.52 -1.20 9.82
CA GLN A 151 14.07 -2.43 9.22
C GLN A 151 13.00 -3.48 8.95
N ASP A 152 11.81 -3.25 9.48
CA ASP A 152 10.69 -4.17 9.40
C ASP A 152 9.40 -3.39 9.18
N ILE A 153 8.48 -4.03 8.47
CA ILE A 153 7.16 -3.54 8.12
C ILE A 153 6.22 -3.46 9.34
N SER A 154 6.58 -4.07 10.48
CA SER A 154 5.81 -4.03 11.74
C SER A 154 5.55 -2.64 12.32
N ILE A 155 6.29 -1.62 11.89
CA ILE A 155 6.00 -0.22 12.27
C ILE A 155 4.70 0.32 11.63
N PHE A 156 4.17 -0.40 10.63
CA PHE A 156 2.98 -0.01 9.89
C PHE A 156 1.74 -0.75 10.38
N GLN A 157 0.70 0.01 10.67
CA GLN A 157 -0.66 -0.50 10.64
C GLN A 157 -1.25 -0.29 9.24
N LEU A 158 -2.24 -1.10 8.90
CA LEU A 158 -2.81 -1.12 7.57
C LEU A 158 -4.32 -0.95 7.63
N ALA A 159 -4.84 -0.05 6.81
CA ALA A 159 -6.27 0.16 6.65
C ALA A 159 -6.63 0.17 5.17
N VAL A 160 -7.76 -0.43 4.82
CA VAL A 160 -8.32 -0.37 3.47
C VAL A 160 -9.44 0.66 3.43
N MET A 161 -9.36 1.58 2.48
CA MET A 161 -10.40 2.55 2.20
C MET A 161 -11.00 2.25 0.84
N ASN A 162 -12.31 2.02 0.82
CA ASN A 162 -13.03 2.02 -0.44
C ASN A 162 -13.13 3.46 -0.94
N SER A 163 -12.69 3.68 -2.17
CA SER A 163 -12.84 4.95 -2.87
C SER A 163 -14.34 5.17 -3.10
N GLN A 164 -15.02 5.82 -2.16
CA GLN A 164 -16.36 6.33 -2.43
C GLN A 164 -16.16 7.40 -3.48
N LYS A 165 -16.70 7.17 -4.68
CA LYS A 165 -16.80 8.16 -5.75
C LYS A 165 -17.44 9.42 -5.16
N THR A 166 -16.64 10.36 -4.69
CA THR A 166 -17.10 11.72 -4.38
C THR A 166 -17.51 12.30 -5.72
N ARG A 167 -18.78 12.12 -6.08
CA ARG A 167 -19.39 12.93 -7.12
C ARG A 167 -19.13 14.38 -6.70
N PRO A 168 -18.53 15.21 -7.56
CA PRO A 168 -18.46 16.63 -7.25
C PRO A 168 -19.90 17.08 -6.99
N LEU A 169 -20.12 17.74 -5.85
CA LEU A 169 -21.33 18.51 -5.63
C LEU A 169 -21.38 19.53 -6.76
N VAL A 170 -22.14 19.22 -7.81
CA VAL A 170 -22.52 20.20 -8.82
C VAL A 170 -23.28 21.26 -8.04
N LEU A 171 -22.63 22.39 -7.77
CA LEU A 171 -23.30 23.59 -7.31
C LEU A 171 -24.39 23.89 -8.34
N SER A 172 -25.64 23.59 -7.99
CA SER A 172 -26.80 24.08 -8.70
C SER A 172 -26.63 25.60 -8.85
N GLN A 173 -26.57 26.04 -10.10
CA GLN A 173 -26.44 27.44 -10.47
C GLN A 173 -27.45 28.28 -9.68
N PHE A 174 -26.94 29.18 -8.84
CA PHE A 174 -27.71 30.28 -8.27
C PHE A 174 -28.17 31.18 -9.44
N ASN A 175 -29.34 30.90 -9.98
CA ASN A 175 -30.05 31.85 -10.85
C ASN A 175 -30.56 32.98 -9.97
N SER A 176 -29.72 33.99 -9.76
CA SER A 176 -30.15 35.27 -9.22
C SER A 176 -30.95 36.01 -10.30
N ARG A 177 -32.25 35.70 -10.41
CA ARG A 177 -33.19 36.60 -11.09
C ARG A 177 -33.31 37.87 -10.25
N LYS A 178 -32.72 38.97 -10.73
CA LYS A 178 -33.17 40.31 -10.35
C LYS A 178 -34.44 40.61 -11.14
N GLN A 179 -35.55 40.80 -10.44
CA GLN A 179 -36.63 41.67 -10.87
C GLN A 179 -36.38 43.05 -10.27
#